data_AF-A0AA50DWD9-F1
#
_entry.id   AF-A0AA50DWD9-F1
#
_cell.length_a   1.000
_cell.length_b   1.000
_cell.length_c   1.000
_cell.angle_alpha   90.00
_cell.angle_beta   90.00
_cell.angle_gamma   90.00
#
_symmetry.space_group_name_H-M   'P 1'
#
loop_
_entity.id
_entity.type
_entity.pdbx_description
1 polymer ?
#
loop_
_entity_poly.entity_id
_entity_poly.type
_entity_poly.pdbx_seq_one_letter_code
_entity_poly.pdbx_strand_id
1 'polypeptide(L)'
;MYQDTLWNGEYYNLDSQSGSKVVMADQLCGQFYARLLNLPDVVEHHYAEKALAKVYDTCFLKFAHGELGAANGLLPDGSPKIPTIPIPWKFGRGLTSV
;
A
#
# COMPACT_ATOMS: atom_id res chain seq x y z
N MET A 1 7.02 -18.32 1.03
CA MET A 1 5.71 -18.13 1.69
C MET A 1 5.18 -16.69 1.54
N TYR A 2 5.91 -15.62 1.87
CA TYR A 2 5.41 -14.24 1.67
C TYR A 2 5.12 -13.92 0.18
N GLN A 3 6.13 -14.10 -0.68
CA GLN A 3 6.03 -13.80 -2.11
C GLN A 3 4.86 -14.54 -2.78
N ASP A 4 4.82 -15.87 -2.68
CA ASP A 4 3.82 -16.70 -3.35
C ASP A 4 2.39 -16.51 -2.81
N THR A 5 2.26 -15.99 -1.58
CA THR A 5 0.96 -15.83 -0.93
C THR A 5 0.33 -14.47 -1.20
N LEU A 6 1.13 -13.40 -1.20
CA LEU A 6 0.60 -12.04 -1.22
C LEU A 6 0.79 -11.33 -2.56
N TRP A 7 1.78 -11.73 -3.36
CA TRP A 7 2.01 -11.11 -4.67
C TRP A 7 0.87 -11.41 -5.64
N ASN A 8 0.24 -10.37 -6.21
CA ASN A 8 -0.87 -10.52 -7.14
C ASN A 8 -0.51 -10.22 -8.61
N GLY A 9 0.76 -9.97 -8.92
CA GLY A 9 1.24 -9.59 -10.25
C GLY A 9 1.57 -8.11 -10.40
N GLU A 10 1.02 -7.25 -9.54
CA GLU A 10 1.23 -5.80 -9.58
C GLU A 10 1.64 -5.20 -8.21
N TYR A 11 1.07 -5.72 -7.12
CA TYR A 11 1.33 -5.28 -5.74
C TYR A 11 1.10 -6.45 -4.76
N TYR A 12 1.33 -6.22 -3.47
CA TYR A 12 1.06 -7.20 -2.42
C TYR A 12 -0.34 -7.00 -1.84
N ASN A 13 -1.12 -8.08 -1.79
CA ASN A 13 -2.42 -8.09 -1.12
C ASN A 13 -2.26 -7.76 0.37
N LEU A 14 -3.28 -7.12 0.96
CA LEU A 14 -3.32 -6.77 2.38
C LEU A 14 -3.09 -7.98 3.29
N ASP A 15 -3.76 -9.08 2.97
CA ASP A 15 -3.67 -10.37 3.65
C ASP A 15 -4.12 -11.50 2.70
N SER A 16 -4.03 -12.75 3.14
CA SER A 16 -4.32 -13.93 2.32
C SER A 16 -5.77 -14.44 2.41
N GLN A 17 -6.63 -13.87 3.25
CA GLN A 17 -7.93 -14.46 3.60
C GLN A 17 -9.13 -13.53 3.36
N SER A 18 -8.95 -12.21 3.47
CA SER A 18 -10.04 -11.23 3.39
C SER A 18 -10.55 -10.98 1.97
N GLY A 19 -9.80 -11.42 0.95
CA GLY A 19 -10.08 -11.11 -0.46
C GLY A 19 -10.00 -9.60 -0.78
N SER A 20 -9.48 -8.79 0.14
CA SER A 20 -9.38 -7.34 -0.03
C SER A 20 -8.48 -6.99 -1.21
N LYS A 21 -8.95 -6.05 -2.03
CA LYS A 21 -8.17 -5.49 -3.16
C LYS A 21 -7.51 -4.15 -2.84
N VAL A 22 -7.58 -3.73 -1.58
CA VAL A 22 -6.97 -2.47 -1.12
C VAL A 22 -5.46 -2.50 -1.38
N VAL A 23 -4.97 -1.46 -2.05
CA VAL A 23 -3.55 -1.12 -2.18
C VAL A 23 -3.17 -0.36 -0.92
N MET A 24 -2.33 -0.95 -0.07
CA MET A 24 -1.83 -0.29 1.14
C MET A 24 -0.57 0.51 0.82
N ALA A 25 -0.49 1.74 1.32
CA ALA A 25 0.67 2.62 1.10
C ALA A 25 1.93 2.10 1.79
N ASP A 26 1.77 1.42 2.92
CA ASP A 26 2.84 0.88 3.77
C ASP A 26 3.15 -0.60 3.51
N GLN A 27 2.65 -1.19 2.41
CA GLN A 27 2.79 -2.61 2.11
C GLN A 27 4.25 -3.13 2.04
N LEU A 28 5.22 -2.22 1.84
CA LEU A 28 6.66 -2.51 1.81
C LEU A 28 7.42 -1.94 3.02
N CYS A 29 6.76 -1.68 4.15
CA CYS A 29 7.43 -1.11 5.33
C CYS A 29 8.62 -1.97 5.82
N GLY A 30 8.52 -3.30 5.76
CA GLY A 30 9.62 -4.21 6.08
C GLY A 30 10.84 -4.04 5.16
N GLN A 31 10.59 -3.87 3.85
CA GLN A 31 11.64 -3.60 2.86
C GLN A 31 12.30 -2.23 3.09
N PHE A 32 11.51 -1.21 3.47
CA PHE A 32 12.04 0.11 3.84
C PHE A 32 12.99 0.01 5.04
N TYR A 33 12.58 -0.67 6.11
CA TYR A 33 13.43 -0.88 7.29
C TYR A 33 14.66 -1.75 6.98
N ALA A 34 14.54 -2.77 6.13
CA ALA A 34 15.69 -3.59 5.74
C ALA A 34 16.80 -2.74 5.12
N ARG A 35 16.45 -1.81 4.24
CA ARG A 35 17.42 -0.87 3.66
C ARG A 35 18.02 0.09 4.68
N LEU A 36 17.20 0.68 5.57
CA LEU A 36 17.69 1.57 6.63
C LEU A 36 18.70 0.88 7.56
N LEU A 37 18.52 -0.42 7.80
CA LEU A 37 19.35 -1.20 8.70
C LEU A 37 20.50 -1.96 7.99
N ASN A 38 20.71 -1.72 6.69
CA ASN A 38 21.67 -2.47 5.86
C ASN A 38 21.49 -4.00 5.93
N LEU A 39 20.24 -4.45 5.99
CA LEU A 39 19.86 -5.86 5.89
C LEU A 39 19.65 -6.24 4.42
N PRO A 40 19.72 -7.54 4.07
CA PRO A 40 19.33 -8.03 2.75
C PRO A 40 17.89 -7.63 2.40
N ASP A 41 17.63 -7.44 1.11
CA ASP A 41 16.30 -7.13 0.60
C ASP A 41 15.30 -8.25 0.97
N VAL A 42 14.12 -7.84 1.45
CA VAL A 42 13.01 -8.74 1.81
C VAL A 42 12.27 -9.20 0.55
N VAL A 43 12.20 -8.32 -0.46
CA VAL A 43 11.58 -8.58 -1.76
C VAL A 43 12.55 -8.20 -2.87
N GLU A 44 12.54 -8.94 -3.98
CA GLU A 44 13.39 -8.61 -5.13
C GLU A 44 13.03 -7.24 -5.72
N HIS A 45 14.03 -6.57 -6.29
CA HIS A 45 13.94 -5.18 -6.73
C HIS A 45 12.76 -4.90 -7.66
N HIS A 46 12.53 -5.75 -8.67
CA HIS A 46 11.47 -5.52 -9.65
C HIS A 46 10.06 -5.65 -9.05
N TYR A 47 9.89 -6.44 -7.96
CA TYR A 47 8.61 -6.50 -7.25
C TYR A 47 8.40 -5.23 -6.42
N ALA A 48 9.46 -4.74 -5.76
CA ALA A 48 9.40 -3.49 -5.01
C ALA A 48 9.05 -2.31 -5.92
N GLU A 49 9.68 -2.20 -7.10
CA GLU A 49 9.40 -1.15 -8.07
C GLU A 49 7.94 -1.16 -8.53
N LYS A 50 7.41 -2.33 -8.89
CA LYS A 50 6.00 -2.47 -9.32
C LYS A 50 5.03 -2.10 -8.21
N ALA A 51 5.27 -2.60 -6.99
CA ALA A 51 4.42 -2.30 -5.84
C ALA A 51 4.46 -0.79 -5.50
N LEU A 52 5.64 -0.16 -5.49
CA LEU A 52 5.78 1.28 -5.27
C LEU A 52 5.12 2.11 -6.36
N ALA A 53 5.23 1.70 -7.63
CA ALA A 53 4.53 2.36 -8.74
C ALA A 53 3.00 2.29 -8.56
N LYS A 54 2.47 1.12 -8.12
CA LYS A 54 1.05 0.97 -7.83
C LYS A 54 0.62 1.83 -6.63
N VAL A 55 1.43 1.89 -5.57
CA VAL A 55 1.19 2.78 -4.41
C VAL A 55 1.16 4.25 -4.84
N TYR A 56 2.14 4.69 -5.64
CA TYR A 56 2.19 6.06 -6.12
C TYR A 56 0.97 6.42 -6.98
N ASP A 57 0.62 5.56 -7.95
CA ASP A 57 -0.58 5.75 -8.78
C ASP A 57 -1.87 5.77 -7.94
N THR A 58 -2.04 4.83 -7.01
CA THR A 58 -3.31 4.62 -6.31
C THR A 58 -3.44 5.47 -5.06
N CYS A 59 -2.47 5.41 -4.16
CA CYS A 59 -2.52 6.06 -2.86
C CYS A 59 -2.17 7.55 -2.92
N PHE A 60 -1.43 8.01 -3.93
CA PHE A 60 -1.03 9.42 -4.07
C PHE A 60 -1.72 10.11 -5.26
N LEU A 61 -1.49 9.67 -6.50
CA LEU A 61 -2.04 10.38 -7.68
C LEU A 61 -3.57 10.35 -7.75
N LYS A 62 -4.19 9.17 -7.57
CA LYS A 62 -5.65 9.04 -7.58
C LYS A 62 -6.30 9.57 -6.31
N PHE A 63 -5.55 9.71 -5.22
CA PHE A 63 -6.05 10.28 -3.97
C PHE A 63 -5.93 11.80 -3.97
N ALA A 64 -7.06 12.50 -4.05
CA ALA A 64 -7.09 13.97 -3.99
C ALA A 64 -6.07 14.65 -4.93
N HIS A 65 -5.79 14.03 -6.08
CA HIS A 65 -4.83 14.50 -7.08
C HIS A 65 -3.42 14.78 -6.52
N GLY A 66 -3.02 14.08 -5.45
CA GLY A 66 -1.73 14.26 -4.77
C GLY A 66 -1.63 15.48 -3.86
N GLU A 67 -2.70 16.28 -3.70
CA GLU A 67 -2.67 17.52 -2.93
C GLU A 67 -2.67 17.30 -1.41
N LEU A 68 -3.14 16.13 -0.95
CA LEU A 68 -3.29 15.79 0.47
C LEU A 68 -2.29 14.74 0.97
N GLY A 69 -1.27 14.42 0.16
CA GLY A 69 -0.33 13.34 0.44
C GLY A 69 -0.85 11.97 0.01
N ALA A 70 -0.36 10.90 0.63
CA ALA A 70 -0.79 9.53 0.32
C ALA A 70 -1.86 9.04 1.30
N ALA A 71 -2.94 8.44 0.80
CA ALA A 71 -3.91 7.71 1.61
C ALA A 71 -3.38 6.33 2.02
N ASN A 72 -3.67 5.91 3.26
CA ASN A 72 -3.18 4.64 3.81
C ASN A 72 -3.59 3.41 2.98
N GLY A 73 -4.81 3.42 2.44
CA GLY A 73 -5.33 2.30 1.68
C GLY A 73 -6.54 2.67 0.85
N LEU A 74 -6.48 2.37 -0.44
CA LEU A 74 -7.55 2.61 -1.42
C LEU A 74 -7.75 1.39 -2.31
N LEU A 75 -8.90 1.28 -2.96
CA LEU A 75 -9.08 0.32 -4.05
C LEU A 75 -8.21 0.75 -5.26
N PRO A 76 -7.90 -0.17 -6.21
CA PRO A 76 -7.00 0.16 -7.33
C PRO A 76 -7.48 1.30 -8.24
N ASP A 77 -8.76 1.64 -8.19
CA ASP A 77 -9.36 2.78 -8.88
C ASP A 77 -9.23 4.11 -8.11
N GLY A 78 -8.66 4.09 -6.90
CA GLY A 78 -8.51 5.25 -6.01
C GLY A 78 -9.72 5.51 -5.11
N SER A 79 -10.77 4.71 -5.20
CA SER A 79 -11.94 4.86 -4.33
C SER A 79 -11.66 4.29 -2.93
N PRO A 80 -12.24 4.88 -1.87
CA PRO A 80 -12.16 4.27 -0.55
C PRO A 80 -12.91 2.93 -0.58
N LYS A 81 -12.39 1.91 0.10
CA LYS A 81 -13.17 0.69 0.38
C LYS A 81 -14.31 1.11 1.29
N ILE A 82 -15.50 1.33 0.73
CA ILE A 82 -16.71 1.64 1.49
C ILE A 82 -16.91 0.47 2.46
N PRO A 83 -16.78 0.67 3.78
CA PRO A 83 -17.31 -0.32 4.69
C PRO A 83 -18.83 -0.26 4.53
N THR A 84 -19.50 -1.40 4.60
CA THR A 84 -20.96 -1.46 4.86
C THR A 84 -21.36 -0.83 6.21
N ILE A 85 -20.45 -0.10 6.85
CA ILE A 85 -20.58 0.60 8.11
C ILE A 85 -20.26 2.08 7.82
N PRO A 86 -21.19 3.02 8.04
CA PRO A 86 -20.91 4.43 7.90
C PRO A 86 -20.06 4.84 9.10
N ILE A 87 -18.73 4.92 8.90
CA ILE A 87 -17.87 5.57 9.88
C ILE A 87 -17.27 6.80 9.19
N PRO A 88 -17.53 8.00 9.74
CA PRO A 88 -16.55 8.93 10.27
C PRO A 88 -15.23 9.12 9.51
N TRP A 89 -14.46 10.12 9.86
CA TRP A 89 -13.33 10.48 9.03
C TRP A 89 -12.08 9.96 9.75
N LYS A 90 -11.65 8.72 9.52
CA LYS A 90 -10.36 8.23 10.06
C LYS A 90 -9.19 8.92 9.33
N PHE A 91 -9.03 10.19 9.70
CA PHE A 91 -7.83 10.99 9.59
C PHE A 91 -6.76 10.31 10.45
N GLY A 92 -5.95 9.46 9.83
CA GLY A 92 -4.67 9.10 10.39
C GLY A 92 -3.70 10.25 10.14
N ARG A 93 -3.64 11.26 11.01
CA ARG A 93 -2.55 12.27 11.06
C ARG A 93 -1.20 11.66 11.50
N GLY A 94 -0.92 10.42 11.10
CA GLY A 94 0.28 9.67 11.48
C GLY A 94 0.91 8.86 10.35
N LEU A 95 0.37 8.94 9.12
CA LEU A 95 0.90 8.20 7.97
C LEU A 95 1.15 9.09 6.74
N THR A 96 0.98 10.41 6.85
CA THR A 96 1.33 11.39 5.81
C THR A 96 2.76 11.93 5.92
N SER A 97 3.66 11.24 6.61
CA SER A 97 5.08 11.61 6.64
C SER A 97 5.96 10.37 6.80
N VAL A 98 6.49 9.91 5.68
CA VAL A 98 7.89 9.50 5.59
C VAL A 98 8.59 10.56 4.76
#